data_AF-A0A2E6NQ07-F1
#
_entry.id   AF-A0A2E6NQ07-F1
#
_cell.length_a   1.000
_cell.length_b   1.000
_cell.length_c   1.000
_cell.angle_alpha   90.00
_cell.angle_beta   90.00
_cell.angle_gamma   90.00
#
_symmetry.space_group_name_H-M   'P 1'
#
loop_
_entity.id
_entity.type
_entity.pdbx_description
1 polymer ?
#
loop_
_entity_poly.entity_id
_entity_poly.type
_entity_poly.pdbx_seq_one_letter_code
_entity_poly.pdbx_strand_id
1 'polypeptide(L)'
;MTNVLSSCRRKRALVPICILLCVLASGLWGIGGEEKVAGKFTLVYNINNAGYIDVCGCKHKEVRQGSLTRRASFLKQLKATGRELLLLDGGSAFFPINKRLKASEIPEAYRKAELIAESYNRIGYSAMAIGPYDLITGIENLKKLRKKARFRMLSANFVGKDGKLVFEPHALFEVAGVRVGVIGLTLDTIPEPVLEKRAPGCRILDPFAAAVKSYEALRPKTDIIIALSHLKEDSNFSLMEKLKNLEILIDPYIQQGSHKTWLKEESEWLEEKDNTLFLRSDGQGARLGVVDVELFENGKTLYSGARYDELLDLVEFDEATAEEKKELQGLHDKNLYRFTRVSLEPHHLTDPEIDSLVDAWKKNISLSGVKHLEKQLPDRESYLTHTACKSCHEKQYAFWLTTTHSHTFDDLKKTGDESRYDCIGCHTLGYGQAFLDTTNVGKYANVQCESCHGLQPAHPGKPAEHAFGLVSRKACIVCHNKEQTRSVFHFAPARKKVACPKG
;
A
#
# COMPACT_ATOMS: atom_id res chain seq x y z
N MET A 1 -39.39 -10.44 -21.62
CA MET A 1 -40.08 -11.68 -21.21
C MET A 1 -38.98 -12.58 -20.67
N THR A 2 -38.87 -12.93 -19.38
CA THR A 2 -39.82 -13.10 -18.27
C THR A 2 -39.13 -12.72 -16.95
N ASN A 3 -39.94 -12.23 -16.00
CA ASN A 3 -39.56 -11.86 -14.63
C ASN A 3 -39.04 -13.05 -13.81
N VAL A 4 -38.07 -12.79 -12.92
CA VAL A 4 -38.14 -13.23 -11.51
C VAL A 4 -37.64 -12.09 -10.62
N LEU A 5 -38.60 -11.38 -10.03
CA LEU A 5 -38.45 -10.59 -8.81
C LEU A 5 -38.60 -11.57 -7.63
N SER A 6 -37.61 -11.61 -6.73
CA SER A 6 -37.78 -12.03 -5.33
C SER A 6 -36.70 -11.30 -4.50
N SER A 7 -37.05 -10.16 -3.91
CA SER A 7 -37.49 -10.03 -2.53
C SER A 7 -36.38 -10.21 -1.49
N CYS A 8 -35.69 -9.12 -1.16
CA CYS A 8 -35.34 -8.84 0.23
C CYS A 8 -35.63 -7.35 0.50
N ARG A 9 -36.91 -7.04 0.75
CA ARG A 9 -37.33 -5.75 1.31
C ARG A 9 -36.96 -5.75 2.79
N ARG A 10 -35.77 -5.24 3.16
CA ARG A 10 -35.59 -4.73 4.52
C ARG A 10 -36.38 -3.43 4.63
N LYS A 11 -37.49 -3.46 5.36
CA LYS A 11 -38.22 -2.26 5.76
C LYS A 11 -37.25 -1.42 6.61
N ARG A 12 -36.73 -0.32 6.07
CA ARG A 12 -36.07 0.72 6.88
C ARG A 12 -37.19 1.43 7.67
N ALA A 13 -37.28 1.13 8.96
CA ALA A 13 -37.92 2.07 9.87
C ALA A 13 -37.05 3.32 9.91
N LEU A 14 -37.67 4.49 9.74
CA LEU A 14 -37.06 5.79 9.96
C LEU A 14 -36.62 5.84 11.44
N VAL A 15 -35.31 5.83 11.68
CA VAL A 15 -34.76 6.18 12.99
C VAL A 15 -34.80 7.70 13.09
N PRO A 16 -35.53 8.31 14.04
CA PRO A 16 -35.41 9.73 14.29
C PRO A 16 -34.05 10.00 14.94
N ILE A 17 -33.41 11.08 14.51
CA ILE A 17 -32.25 11.67 15.17
C ILE A 17 -32.67 12.02 16.60
N CYS A 18 -32.34 11.14 17.56
CA CYS A 18 -32.48 11.42 18.98
C CYS A 18 -31.16 11.99 19.51
N ILE A 19 -31.15 13.31 19.68
CA ILE A 19 -30.29 14.00 20.62
C ILE A 19 -30.74 13.57 22.03
N LEU A 20 -29.92 12.82 22.78
CA LEU A 20 -30.10 12.57 24.21
C LEU A 20 -28.70 12.62 24.86
N LEU A 21 -28.27 13.72 25.48
CA LEU A 21 -28.49 14.09 26.89
C LEU A 21 -28.23 12.94 27.87
N CYS A 22 -27.15 13.10 28.63
CA CYS A 22 -26.79 12.33 29.81
C CYS A 22 -27.94 12.20 30.82
N VAL A 23 -27.95 11.07 31.55
CA VAL A 23 -28.23 10.88 33.00
C VAL A 23 -29.11 9.64 33.28
N LEU A 24 -28.42 8.61 33.79
CA LEU A 24 -28.83 7.58 34.77
C LEU A 24 -29.86 6.49 34.40
N ALA A 25 -29.33 5.29 34.13
CA ALA A 25 -29.89 4.03 34.65
C ALA A 25 -28.74 3.10 35.08
N SER A 26 -28.48 3.12 36.38
CA SER A 26 -27.60 2.23 37.13
C SER A 26 -28.02 0.76 36.98
N GLY A 27 -27.12 -0.09 36.45
CA GLY A 27 -27.34 -1.53 36.33
C GLY A 27 -26.43 -2.30 35.35
N LEU A 28 -25.66 -1.61 34.51
CA LEU A 28 -24.66 -2.18 33.60
C LEU A 28 -23.34 -1.41 33.74
N TRP A 29 -22.66 -1.59 34.87
CA TRP A 29 -21.27 -1.17 35.03
C TRP A 29 -20.39 -2.42 34.92
N GLY A 30 -19.68 -2.56 33.80
CA GLY A 30 -18.67 -3.62 33.65
C GLY A 30 -18.27 -4.00 32.22
N ILE A 31 -18.92 -3.47 31.17
CA ILE A 31 -18.60 -3.79 29.77
C ILE A 31 -18.44 -2.47 29.03
N GLY A 32 -17.21 -2.03 28.83
CA GLY A 32 -16.87 -0.79 28.11
C GLY A 32 -16.52 0.39 29.02
N GLY A 33 -15.42 0.30 29.76
CA GLY A 33 -14.66 1.53 30.02
C GLY A 33 -14.07 1.99 28.70
N GLU A 34 -14.12 3.29 28.38
CA GLU A 34 -13.37 3.83 27.24
C GLU A 34 -11.88 3.55 27.48
N GLU A 35 -11.35 2.51 26.84
CA GLU A 35 -9.94 2.20 26.93
C GLU A 35 -9.15 3.29 26.21
N LYS A 36 -8.24 3.91 26.95
CA LYS A 36 -7.46 5.02 26.44
C LYS A 36 -6.45 4.51 25.41
N VAL A 37 -6.58 5.01 24.19
CA VAL A 37 -5.63 4.75 23.10
C VAL A 37 -4.30 5.43 23.43
N ALA A 38 -3.24 4.63 23.54
CA ALA A 38 -1.88 5.09 23.77
C ALA A 38 -1.24 5.62 22.48
N GLY A 39 -1.61 5.07 21.32
CA GLY A 39 -1.17 5.58 20.02
C GLY A 39 -1.73 4.78 18.85
N LYS A 40 -1.76 5.41 17.67
CA LYS A 40 -2.28 4.83 16.44
C LYS A 40 -1.39 5.18 15.25
N PHE A 41 -0.98 4.19 14.48
CA PHE A 41 -0.18 4.38 13.28
C PHE A 41 -0.56 3.38 12.19
N THR A 42 -0.14 3.64 10.96
CA THR A 42 -0.35 2.74 9.83
C THR A 42 0.99 2.19 9.34
N LEU A 43 1.19 0.89 9.49
CA LEU A 43 2.28 0.18 8.83
C LEU A 43 1.91 -0.04 7.36
N VAL A 44 2.75 0.40 6.43
CA VAL A 44 2.64 0.01 5.03
C VAL A 44 3.91 -0.71 4.62
N TYR A 45 3.75 -1.88 4.01
CA TYR A 45 4.88 -2.68 3.57
C TYR A 45 4.70 -3.27 2.18
N ASN A 46 5.84 -3.58 1.57
CA ASN A 46 5.91 -4.42 0.39
C ASN A 46 7.11 -5.37 0.52
N ILE A 47 7.15 -6.41 -0.31
CA ILE A 47 8.28 -7.32 -0.38
C ILE A 47 8.75 -7.42 -1.83
N ASN A 48 9.99 -7.83 -2.05
CA ASN A 48 10.46 -8.28 -3.37
C ASN A 48 10.16 -7.30 -4.50
N ASN A 49 10.45 -5.99 -4.33
CA ASN A 49 10.26 -5.01 -5.42
C ASN A 49 11.04 -5.42 -6.68
N ALA A 50 12.11 -6.23 -6.54
CA ALA A 50 12.76 -6.97 -7.61
C ALA A 50 13.26 -6.09 -8.77
N GLY A 51 13.64 -4.85 -8.48
CA GLY A 51 14.09 -3.90 -9.47
C GLY A 51 12.99 -3.32 -10.34
N TYR A 52 11.70 -3.43 -9.98
CA TYR A 52 10.60 -2.83 -10.74
C TYR A 52 10.49 -1.33 -10.43
N ILE A 53 10.34 -0.53 -11.48
CA ILE A 53 10.15 0.94 -11.42
C ILE A 53 8.80 1.37 -12.03
N ASP A 54 8.25 0.52 -12.90
CA ASP A 54 7.01 0.70 -13.63
C ASP A 54 6.11 -0.52 -13.35
N VAL A 55 5.02 -0.68 -14.09
CA VAL A 55 4.09 -1.80 -13.94
C VAL A 55 4.79 -3.17 -14.05
N CYS A 56 4.22 -4.14 -13.34
CA CYS A 56 4.70 -5.51 -13.25
C CYS A 56 4.82 -6.17 -14.63
N GLY A 57 5.71 -7.16 -14.73
CA GLY A 57 6.09 -7.79 -15.99
C GLY A 57 5.06 -8.77 -16.56
N CYS A 58 3.84 -8.82 -16.01
CA CYS A 58 2.81 -9.78 -16.39
C CYS A 58 2.34 -9.55 -17.83
N LYS A 59 2.90 -10.32 -18.77
CA LYS A 59 2.52 -10.26 -20.20
C LYS A 59 1.08 -10.68 -20.47
N HIS A 60 0.50 -11.53 -19.61
CA HIS A 60 -0.83 -12.12 -19.78
C HIS A 60 -1.94 -11.35 -19.07
N LYS A 61 -1.61 -10.38 -18.20
CA LYS A 61 -2.63 -9.56 -17.53
C LYS A 61 -3.01 -8.38 -18.42
N GLU A 62 -4.30 -8.23 -18.69
CA GLU A 62 -4.85 -7.05 -19.37
C GLU A 62 -4.64 -5.77 -18.53
N VAL A 63 -4.66 -5.92 -17.20
CA VAL A 63 -4.43 -4.87 -16.22
C VAL A 63 -3.10 -5.13 -15.51
N ARG A 64 -2.08 -4.30 -15.77
CA ARG A 64 -0.77 -4.42 -15.11
C ARG A 64 -0.72 -3.55 -13.85
N GLN A 65 -0.33 -4.19 -12.75
CA GLN A 65 -0.25 -3.62 -11.40
C GLN A 65 1.16 -3.08 -11.11
N GLY A 66 1.33 -2.34 -10.03
CA GLY A 66 2.62 -1.78 -9.58
C GLY A 66 2.90 -0.40 -10.14
N SER A 67 4.18 -0.09 -10.38
CA SER A 67 4.74 1.25 -10.60
C SER A 67 5.04 2.03 -9.32
N LEU A 68 6.29 2.54 -9.22
CA LEU A 68 6.72 3.39 -8.12
C LEU A 68 5.93 4.70 -8.07
N THR A 69 5.53 5.21 -9.23
CA THR A 69 4.77 6.45 -9.31
C THR A 69 3.36 6.29 -8.74
N ARG A 70 2.71 5.14 -8.98
CA ARG A 70 1.41 4.82 -8.39
C ARG A 70 1.50 4.61 -6.89
N ARG A 71 2.55 3.92 -6.47
CA ARG A 71 2.86 3.73 -5.06
C ARG A 71 2.99 5.07 -4.34
N ALA A 72 3.76 5.99 -4.89
CA ALA A 72 3.98 7.31 -4.30
C ALA A 72 2.68 8.11 -4.18
N SER A 73 1.87 8.15 -5.23
CA SER A 73 0.56 8.83 -5.19
C SER A 73 -0.35 8.21 -4.14
N PHE A 74 -0.45 6.88 -4.10
CA PHE A 74 -1.25 6.17 -3.11
C PHE A 74 -0.81 6.48 -1.68
N LEU A 75 0.49 6.47 -1.40
CA LEU A 75 1.00 6.73 -0.06
C LEU A 75 0.80 8.20 0.36
N LYS A 76 0.92 9.16 -0.58
CA LYS A 76 0.59 10.57 -0.32
C LYS A 76 -0.90 10.74 -0.02
N GLN A 77 -1.78 10.05 -0.74
CA GLN A 77 -3.23 10.01 -0.47
C GLN A 77 -3.51 9.42 0.91
N LEU A 78 -2.89 8.28 1.25
CA LEU A 78 -3.07 7.64 2.54
C LEU A 78 -2.63 8.57 3.68
N LYS A 79 -1.48 9.23 3.55
CA LYS A 79 -1.01 10.23 4.52
C LYS A 79 -1.96 11.43 4.65
N ALA A 80 -2.55 11.88 3.56
CA ALA A 80 -3.50 12.99 3.57
C ALA A 80 -4.81 12.68 4.31
N THR A 81 -5.12 11.41 4.59
CA THR A 81 -6.25 11.02 5.46
C THR A 81 -5.98 11.24 6.96
N GLY A 82 -4.83 11.82 7.32
CA GLY A 82 -4.41 11.99 8.71
C GLY A 82 -3.72 10.76 9.32
N ARG A 83 -3.42 9.74 8.51
CA ARG A 83 -2.68 8.57 8.94
C ARG A 83 -1.18 8.88 9.03
N GLU A 84 -0.59 8.54 10.17
CA GLU A 84 0.86 8.55 10.37
C GLU A 84 1.44 7.21 9.89
N LEU A 85 2.32 7.26 8.89
CA LEU A 85 2.77 6.07 8.16
C LEU A 85 4.17 5.62 8.60
N LEU A 86 4.32 4.32 8.84
CA LEU A 86 5.63 3.64 8.88
C LEU A 86 5.78 2.79 7.61
N LEU A 87 6.77 3.14 6.77
CA LEU A 87 6.94 2.52 5.45
C LEU A 87 8.13 1.55 5.44
N LEU A 88 7.88 0.26 5.23
CA LEU A 88 8.92 -0.78 5.28
C LEU A 88 8.99 -1.60 3.98
N ASP A 89 10.18 -2.08 3.62
CA ASP A 89 10.37 -3.03 2.52
C ASP A 89 11.05 -4.32 3.02
N GLY A 90 10.44 -5.46 2.72
CA GLY A 90 10.92 -6.77 3.17
C GLY A 90 12.24 -7.21 2.54
N GLY A 91 12.80 -6.49 1.56
CA GLY A 91 14.08 -6.77 0.91
C GLY A 91 13.96 -7.37 -0.49
N SER A 92 15.11 -7.60 -1.14
CA SER A 92 15.21 -7.96 -2.56
C SER A 92 14.53 -6.90 -3.44
N ALA A 93 14.76 -5.63 -3.13
CA ALA A 93 14.06 -4.51 -3.73
C ALA A 93 14.72 -3.99 -5.02
N PHE A 94 16.05 -4.02 -5.09
CA PHE A 94 16.80 -3.26 -6.09
C PHE A 94 16.97 -3.96 -7.43
N PHE A 95 17.05 -5.29 -7.43
CA PHE A 95 17.47 -6.04 -8.60
C PHE A 95 16.54 -7.21 -8.93
N PRO A 96 16.51 -7.66 -10.20
CA PRO A 96 15.66 -8.76 -10.63
C PRO A 96 15.86 -10.05 -9.83
N ILE A 97 14.75 -10.60 -9.35
CA ILE A 97 14.68 -11.94 -8.76
C ILE A 97 14.70 -12.99 -9.89
N ASN A 98 15.41 -14.10 -9.67
CA ASN A 98 15.48 -15.23 -10.60
C ASN A 98 16.01 -14.92 -12.02
N LYS A 99 16.68 -13.76 -12.22
CA LYS A 99 17.40 -13.44 -13.46
C LYS A 99 18.90 -13.40 -13.20
N ARG A 100 19.66 -14.17 -13.99
CA ARG A 100 21.12 -14.03 -14.04
C ARG A 100 21.49 -12.78 -14.84
N LEU A 101 21.99 -11.74 -14.16
CA LEU A 101 22.55 -10.58 -14.83
C LEU A 101 23.90 -10.91 -15.48
N LYS A 102 24.04 -10.55 -16.75
CA LYS A 102 25.33 -10.50 -17.46
C LYS A 102 26.14 -9.29 -16.98
N ALA A 103 27.46 -9.34 -17.09
CA ALA A 103 28.33 -8.23 -16.69
C ALA A 103 27.97 -6.91 -17.41
N SER A 104 27.59 -7.00 -18.69
CA SER A 104 27.15 -5.85 -19.49
C SER A 104 25.82 -5.24 -19.04
N GLU A 105 24.97 -5.97 -18.31
CA GLU A 105 23.68 -5.48 -17.80
C GLU A 105 23.81 -4.80 -16.43
N ILE A 106 24.94 -4.99 -15.73
CA ILE A 106 25.15 -4.45 -14.37
C ILE A 106 25.06 -2.91 -14.32
N PRO A 107 25.68 -2.13 -15.24
CA PRO A 107 25.61 -0.68 -15.18
C PRO A 107 24.17 -0.14 -15.26
N GLU A 108 23.36 -0.68 -16.16
CA GLU A 108 21.96 -0.27 -16.32
C GLU A 108 21.10 -0.71 -15.12
N ALA A 109 21.28 -1.96 -14.65
CA ALA A 109 20.59 -2.47 -13.46
C ALA A 109 20.92 -1.64 -12.21
N TYR A 110 22.18 -1.21 -12.07
CA TYR A 110 22.61 -0.34 -10.98
C TYR A 110 22.00 1.06 -11.09
N ARG A 111 22.00 1.68 -12.28
CA ARG A 111 21.32 2.95 -12.54
C ARG A 111 19.82 2.88 -12.20
N LYS A 112 19.19 1.73 -12.45
CA LYS A 112 17.79 1.47 -12.06
C LYS A 112 17.63 1.34 -10.55
N ALA A 113 18.56 0.68 -9.86
CA ALA A 113 18.57 0.62 -8.40
C ALA A 113 18.74 2.02 -7.76
N GLU A 114 19.51 2.91 -8.37
CA GLU A 114 19.63 4.31 -7.93
C GLU A 114 18.29 5.06 -8.03
N LEU A 115 17.53 4.84 -9.10
CA LEU A 115 16.17 5.36 -9.24
C LEU A 115 15.25 4.83 -8.14
N ILE A 116 15.32 3.53 -7.83
CA ILE A 116 14.50 2.92 -6.77
C ILE A 116 14.85 3.53 -5.41
N ALA A 117 16.15 3.62 -5.08
CA ALA A 117 16.61 4.21 -3.83
C ALA A 117 16.17 5.67 -3.70
N GLU A 118 16.31 6.47 -4.76
CA GLU A 118 15.88 7.87 -4.76
C GLU A 118 14.35 8.01 -4.68
N SER A 119 13.60 7.11 -5.32
CA SER A 119 12.14 7.07 -5.17
C SER A 119 11.75 6.74 -3.74
N TYR A 120 12.41 5.77 -3.10
CA TYR A 120 12.15 5.39 -1.70
C TYR A 120 12.48 6.55 -0.74
N ASN A 121 13.54 7.30 -1.01
CA ASN A 121 13.89 8.52 -0.27
C ASN A 121 12.76 9.55 -0.31
N ARG A 122 12.20 9.82 -1.51
CA ARG A 122 11.14 10.83 -1.71
C ARG A 122 9.78 10.38 -1.20
N ILE A 123 9.49 9.08 -1.31
CA ILE A 123 8.28 8.47 -0.77
C ILE A 123 8.30 8.47 0.77
N GLY A 124 9.49 8.38 1.38
CA GLY A 124 9.66 8.36 2.83
C GLY A 124 9.73 6.96 3.43
N TYR A 125 10.31 6.00 2.72
CA TYR A 125 10.61 4.69 3.32
C TYR A 125 11.46 4.85 4.58
N SER A 126 11.15 4.08 5.61
CA SER A 126 11.85 4.13 6.91
C SER A 126 12.96 3.10 6.98
N ALA A 127 12.67 1.85 6.57
CA ALA A 127 13.67 0.80 6.51
C ALA A 127 13.40 -0.25 5.42
N MET A 128 14.44 -0.99 5.09
CA MET A 128 14.40 -2.14 4.19
C MET A 128 15.31 -3.25 4.73
N ALA A 129 14.88 -4.51 4.72
CA ALA A 129 15.78 -5.64 4.97
C ALA A 129 16.68 -5.95 3.77
N ILE A 130 17.87 -6.50 4.01
CA ILE A 130 18.75 -6.95 2.94
C ILE A 130 18.36 -8.35 2.47
N GLY A 131 17.92 -8.48 1.23
CA GLY A 131 17.67 -9.76 0.58
C GLY A 131 18.87 -10.26 -0.24
N PRO A 132 18.89 -11.55 -0.62
CA PRO A 132 19.97 -12.13 -1.42
C PRO A 132 20.10 -11.46 -2.79
N TYR A 133 18.98 -11.00 -3.38
CA TYR A 133 19.03 -10.38 -4.70
C TYR A 133 19.57 -8.95 -4.68
N ASP A 134 19.55 -8.26 -3.54
CA ASP A 134 20.19 -6.95 -3.39
C ASP A 134 21.73 -7.04 -3.56
N LEU A 135 22.31 -8.24 -3.40
CA LEU A 135 23.74 -8.50 -3.52
C LEU A 135 24.18 -8.89 -4.93
N ILE A 136 23.27 -9.06 -5.91
CA ILE A 136 23.67 -9.65 -7.20
C ILE A 136 24.67 -8.80 -7.99
N THR A 137 24.71 -7.49 -7.75
CA THR A 137 25.70 -6.59 -8.36
C THR A 137 26.96 -6.40 -7.51
N GLY A 138 27.04 -7.07 -6.36
CA GLY A 138 28.17 -7.07 -5.44
C GLY A 138 28.00 -6.13 -4.23
N ILE A 139 28.62 -6.48 -3.11
CA ILE A 139 28.49 -5.75 -1.84
C ILE A 139 28.95 -4.30 -1.92
N GLU A 140 29.96 -4.01 -2.74
CA GLU A 140 30.46 -2.63 -2.91
C GLU A 140 29.44 -1.74 -3.62
N ASN A 141 28.68 -2.28 -4.56
CA ASN A 141 27.57 -1.56 -5.18
C ASN A 141 26.43 -1.37 -4.18
N LEU A 142 26.11 -2.38 -3.38
CA LEU A 142 25.08 -2.25 -2.33
C LEU A 142 25.46 -1.20 -1.28
N LYS A 143 26.74 -1.12 -0.86
CA LYS A 143 27.25 -0.07 0.04
C LYS A 143 27.17 1.32 -0.58
N LYS A 144 27.38 1.45 -1.90
CA LYS A 144 27.19 2.74 -2.60
C LYS A 144 25.72 3.16 -2.62
N LEU A 145 24.80 2.23 -2.88
CA LEU A 145 23.35 2.49 -2.76
C LEU A 145 22.98 2.91 -1.34
N ARG A 146 23.51 2.23 -0.32
CA ARG A 146 23.29 2.59 1.09
C ARG A 146 23.69 4.04 1.39
N LYS A 147 24.80 4.53 0.85
CA LYS A 147 25.23 5.93 1.03
C LYS A 147 24.25 6.94 0.42
N LYS A 148 23.43 6.50 -0.54
CA LYS A 148 22.39 7.32 -1.18
C LYS A 148 21.01 7.15 -0.55
N ALA A 149 20.80 6.09 0.23
CA ALA A 149 19.57 5.82 0.92
C ALA A 149 19.42 6.72 2.15
N ARG A 150 18.24 7.34 2.30
CA ARG A 150 17.79 8.06 3.50
C ARG A 150 16.96 7.16 4.42
N PHE A 151 16.74 5.91 4.01
CA PHE A 151 16.11 4.85 4.79
C PHE A 151 17.17 3.88 5.30
N ARG A 152 16.87 3.19 6.41
CA ARG A 152 17.80 2.24 7.02
C ARG A 152 17.80 0.91 6.28
N MET A 153 18.97 0.43 5.92
CA MET A 153 19.16 -0.91 5.34
C MET A 153 19.58 -1.87 6.46
N LEU A 154 18.74 -2.85 6.77
CA LEU A 154 18.83 -3.65 7.98
C LEU A 154 19.23 -5.11 7.71
N SER A 155 20.15 -5.64 8.52
CA SER A 155 20.47 -7.06 8.61
C SER A 155 21.25 -7.35 9.90
N ALA A 156 20.67 -8.14 10.79
CA ALA A 156 21.27 -8.53 12.07
C ALA A 156 22.28 -9.66 11.94
N ASN A 157 22.28 -10.38 10.83
CA ASN A 157 23.11 -11.56 10.62
C ASN A 157 24.12 -11.43 9.47
N PHE A 158 24.28 -10.24 8.86
CA PHE A 158 25.28 -10.04 7.80
C PHE A 158 26.56 -9.40 8.35
N VAL A 159 27.66 -10.16 8.39
CA VAL A 159 28.98 -9.67 8.84
C VAL A 159 30.00 -9.60 7.74
N GLY A 160 30.90 -8.63 7.85
CA GLY A 160 32.04 -8.45 6.96
C GLY A 160 33.20 -9.36 7.35
N LYS A 161 34.28 -9.27 6.56
CA LYS A 161 35.55 -9.96 6.80
C LYS A 161 36.18 -9.67 8.16
N ASP A 162 35.89 -8.51 8.74
CA ASP A 162 36.34 -8.08 10.06
C ASP A 162 35.46 -8.60 11.20
N GLY A 163 34.44 -9.40 10.89
CA GLY A 163 33.47 -9.92 11.85
C GLY A 163 32.45 -8.89 12.34
N LYS A 164 32.48 -7.65 11.85
CA LYS A 164 31.51 -6.60 12.22
C LYS A 164 30.30 -6.67 11.30
N LEU A 165 29.16 -6.23 11.82
CA LEU A 165 27.95 -6.10 11.00
C LEU A 165 28.17 -5.12 9.86
N VAL A 166 27.78 -5.53 8.65
CA VAL A 166 27.87 -4.66 7.47
C VAL A 166 26.74 -3.65 7.47
N PHE A 167 25.56 -4.04 7.96
CA PHE A 167 24.34 -3.24 8.03
C PHE A 167 23.91 -3.06 9.48
N GLU A 168 23.01 -2.10 9.74
CA GLU A 168 22.42 -1.99 11.08
C GLU A 168 21.59 -3.24 11.37
N PRO A 169 21.67 -3.84 12.57
CA PRO A 169 20.90 -5.05 12.87
C PRO A 169 19.41 -4.76 13.00
N HIS A 170 19.09 -3.61 13.57
CA HIS A 170 17.76 -3.15 13.88
C HIS A 170 17.72 -1.62 13.95
N ALA A 171 16.51 -1.08 14.01
CA ALA A 171 16.25 0.35 14.16
C ALA A 171 15.07 0.60 15.10
N LEU A 172 15.05 1.80 15.70
CA LEU A 172 13.93 2.29 16.50
C LEU A 172 13.36 3.52 15.79
N PHE A 173 12.06 3.51 15.57
CA PHE A 173 11.28 4.60 14.99
C PHE A 173 10.24 5.09 15.98
N GLU A 174 9.88 6.36 15.90
CA GLU A 174 8.75 6.93 16.64
C GLU A 174 7.73 7.44 15.62
N VAL A 175 6.50 6.92 15.69
CA VAL A 175 5.42 7.26 14.75
C VAL A 175 4.14 7.47 15.57
N ALA A 176 3.55 8.67 15.48
CA ALA A 176 2.38 9.05 16.28
C ALA A 176 2.57 8.80 17.81
N GLY A 177 3.77 9.04 18.33
CA GLY A 177 4.12 8.79 19.74
C GLY A 177 4.37 7.31 20.10
N VAL A 178 4.23 6.39 19.15
CA VAL A 178 4.52 4.95 19.33
C VAL A 178 5.95 4.64 18.95
N ARG A 179 6.69 3.96 19.83
CA ARG A 179 8.07 3.51 19.60
C ARG A 179 8.07 2.12 18.96
N VAL A 180 8.41 2.08 17.68
CA VAL A 180 8.43 0.85 16.86
C VAL A 180 9.86 0.36 16.67
N GLY A 181 10.15 -0.84 17.16
CA GLY A 181 11.39 -1.56 16.87
C GLY A 181 11.29 -2.32 15.55
N VAL A 182 12.32 -2.26 14.71
CA VAL A 182 12.37 -3.00 13.45
C VAL A 182 13.65 -3.80 13.37
N ILE A 183 13.56 -5.12 13.25
CA ILE A 183 14.70 -6.05 13.08
C ILE A 183 14.79 -6.44 11.61
N GLY A 184 16.00 -6.47 11.03
CA GLY A 184 16.22 -7.01 9.68
C GLY A 184 16.97 -8.32 9.70
N LEU A 185 16.59 -9.28 8.86
CA LEU A 185 17.33 -10.55 8.68
C LEU A 185 17.55 -10.84 7.20
N THR A 186 18.74 -11.33 6.87
CA THR A 186 19.09 -11.78 5.52
C THR A 186 19.06 -13.29 5.45
N LEU A 187 18.60 -13.82 4.30
CA LEU A 187 18.58 -15.25 4.01
C LEU A 187 19.90 -15.93 4.39
N ASP A 188 19.83 -16.91 5.28
CA ASP A 188 20.94 -17.69 5.82
C ASP A 188 21.39 -18.82 4.89
N THR A 189 20.51 -19.26 3.98
CA THR A 189 20.83 -20.34 3.03
C THR A 189 21.36 -19.84 1.69
N ILE A 190 22.06 -18.71 1.64
CA ILE A 190 22.77 -18.27 0.43
C ILE A 190 23.98 -19.21 0.23
N PRO A 191 24.12 -19.88 -0.93
CA PRO A 191 25.26 -20.78 -1.16
C PRO A 191 26.60 -20.04 -1.01
N GLU A 192 27.53 -20.60 -0.25
CA GLU A 192 28.83 -19.97 0.04
C GLU A 192 29.60 -19.52 -1.22
N PRO A 193 29.68 -20.31 -2.32
CA PRO A 193 30.33 -19.83 -3.55
C PRO A 193 29.64 -18.63 -4.19
N VAL A 194 28.32 -18.50 -4.02
CA VAL A 194 27.55 -17.35 -4.49
C VAL A 194 27.84 -16.14 -3.60
N LEU A 195 27.85 -16.32 -2.28
CA LEU A 195 28.16 -15.26 -1.33
C LEU A 195 29.58 -14.75 -1.54
N GLU A 196 30.59 -15.62 -1.60
CA GLU A 196 31.99 -15.24 -1.79
C GLU A 196 32.20 -14.47 -3.10
N LYS A 197 31.51 -14.87 -4.18
CA LYS A 197 31.56 -14.13 -5.45
C LYS A 197 30.97 -12.72 -5.37
N ARG A 198 29.94 -12.51 -4.55
CA ARG A 198 29.20 -11.23 -4.48
C ARG A 198 29.67 -10.34 -3.34
N ALA A 199 30.14 -10.92 -2.26
CA ALA A 199 30.57 -10.26 -1.05
C ALA A 199 31.80 -10.99 -0.46
N PRO A 200 32.98 -10.91 -1.12
CA PRO A 200 34.16 -11.66 -0.69
C PRO A 200 34.51 -11.47 0.79
N GLY A 201 34.71 -12.58 1.50
CA GLY A 201 35.02 -12.61 2.93
C GLY A 201 33.88 -12.24 3.87
N CYS A 202 32.68 -11.94 3.35
CA CYS A 202 31.50 -11.73 4.18
C CYS A 202 30.84 -13.05 4.56
N ARG A 203 30.13 -13.07 5.68
CA ARG A 203 29.45 -14.27 6.20
C ARG A 203 28.03 -13.92 6.65
N ILE A 204 27.14 -14.90 6.53
CA ILE A 204 25.82 -14.86 7.15
C ILE A 204 25.87 -15.69 8.43
N LEU A 205 25.54 -15.06 9.56
CA LEU A 205 25.47 -15.70 10.86
C LEU A 205 24.13 -16.42 11.04
N ASP A 206 24.04 -17.25 12.09
CA ASP A 206 22.79 -17.85 12.53
C ASP A 206 21.71 -16.77 12.72
N PRO A 207 20.61 -16.83 11.95
CA PRO A 207 19.60 -15.78 11.97
C PRO A 207 18.84 -15.75 13.30
N PHE A 208 18.68 -16.88 13.97
CA PHE A 208 17.91 -16.98 15.21
C PHE A 208 18.63 -16.28 16.37
N ALA A 209 19.90 -16.57 16.59
CA ALA A 209 20.73 -15.93 17.61
C ALA A 209 20.87 -14.42 17.34
N ALA A 210 21.03 -14.03 16.08
CA ALA A 210 21.08 -12.62 15.68
C ALA A 210 19.75 -11.89 15.95
N ALA A 211 18.63 -12.54 15.69
CA ALA A 211 17.30 -12.00 15.94
C ALA A 211 17.01 -11.85 17.44
N VAL A 212 17.31 -12.88 18.25
CA VAL A 212 17.16 -12.83 19.73
C VAL A 212 17.96 -11.67 20.31
N LYS A 213 19.23 -11.51 19.90
CA LYS A 213 20.08 -10.40 20.35
C LYS A 213 19.47 -9.04 20.00
N SER A 214 18.89 -8.89 18.81
CA SER A 214 18.24 -7.64 18.40
C SER A 214 16.92 -7.40 19.13
N TYR A 215 16.14 -8.46 19.35
CA TYR A 215 14.90 -8.43 20.10
C TYR A 215 15.12 -7.98 21.55
N GLU A 216 16.07 -8.60 22.26
CA GLU A 216 16.41 -8.25 23.64
C GLU A 216 16.91 -6.79 23.77
N ALA A 217 17.63 -6.30 22.76
CA ALA A 217 18.12 -4.91 22.74
C ALA A 217 17.00 -3.88 22.51
N LEU A 218 15.97 -4.25 21.75
CA LEU A 218 14.84 -3.38 21.40
C LEU A 218 13.72 -3.41 22.43
N ARG A 219 13.35 -4.59 22.94
CA ARG A 219 12.15 -4.79 23.76
C ARG A 219 11.96 -3.79 24.90
N PRO A 220 12.98 -3.44 25.72
CA PRO A 220 12.78 -2.48 26.81
C PRO A 220 12.55 -1.03 26.36
N LYS A 221 12.66 -0.74 25.05
CA LYS A 221 12.61 0.63 24.48
C LYS A 221 11.47 0.82 23.49
N THR A 222 10.70 -0.22 23.21
CA THR A 222 9.70 -0.25 22.13
C THR A 222 8.35 -0.68 22.67
N ASP A 223 7.30 -0.12 22.10
CA ASP A 223 5.92 -0.52 22.38
C ASP A 223 5.52 -1.71 21.49
N ILE A 224 6.11 -1.82 20.29
CA ILE A 224 5.89 -2.90 19.33
C ILE A 224 7.17 -3.23 18.56
N ILE A 225 7.38 -4.51 18.22
CA ILE A 225 8.50 -4.98 17.40
C ILE A 225 8.00 -5.62 16.10
N ILE A 226 8.62 -5.22 14.99
CA ILE A 226 8.39 -5.75 13.65
C ILE A 226 9.66 -6.43 13.15
N ALA A 227 9.57 -7.67 12.68
CA ALA A 227 10.67 -8.37 12.03
C ALA A 227 10.52 -8.32 10.49
N LEU A 228 11.43 -7.64 9.80
CA LEU A 228 11.64 -7.75 8.36
C LEU A 228 12.53 -8.97 8.09
N SER A 229 11.93 -10.15 8.05
CA SER A 229 12.67 -11.40 8.05
C SER A 229 12.77 -12.01 6.66
N HIS A 230 13.85 -11.70 5.92
CA HIS A 230 14.07 -12.21 4.55
C HIS A 230 14.55 -13.67 4.52
N LEU A 231 14.01 -14.51 5.40
CA LEU A 231 14.31 -15.95 5.51
C LEU A 231 13.27 -16.79 4.75
N LYS A 232 13.46 -18.11 4.79
CA LYS A 232 12.44 -19.06 4.33
C LYS A 232 11.26 -19.12 5.29
N GLU A 233 10.11 -19.50 4.77
CA GLU A 233 8.86 -19.65 5.54
C GLU A 233 9.04 -20.54 6.79
N ASP A 234 9.62 -21.73 6.63
CA ASP A 234 9.89 -22.66 7.73
C ASP A 234 10.77 -22.04 8.83
N SER A 235 11.79 -21.31 8.42
CA SER A 235 12.69 -20.59 9.32
C SER A 235 11.97 -19.44 10.02
N ASN A 236 11.05 -18.75 9.34
CA ASN A 236 10.24 -17.70 9.96
C ASN A 236 9.23 -18.26 10.97
N PHE A 237 8.64 -19.42 10.72
CA PHE A 237 7.82 -20.11 11.74
C PHE A 237 8.64 -20.48 12.97
N SER A 238 9.84 -21.05 12.80
CA SER A 238 10.73 -21.33 13.93
C SER A 238 11.21 -20.06 14.65
N LEU A 239 11.31 -18.94 13.94
CA LEU A 239 11.70 -17.66 14.52
C LEU A 239 10.60 -17.12 15.45
N MET A 240 9.34 -17.18 15.05
CA MET A 240 8.21 -16.74 15.88
C MET A 240 8.11 -17.57 17.17
N GLU A 241 8.34 -18.88 17.09
CA GLU A 241 8.37 -19.76 18.27
C GLU A 241 9.50 -19.39 19.26
N LYS A 242 10.62 -18.87 18.76
CA LYS A 242 11.76 -18.42 19.59
C LYS A 242 11.54 -17.03 20.17
N LEU A 243 10.98 -16.10 19.38
CA LEU A 243 10.73 -14.72 19.78
C LEU A 243 9.34 -14.59 20.40
N LYS A 244 9.19 -15.08 21.63
CA LYS A 244 7.92 -14.95 22.38
C LYS A 244 7.52 -13.47 22.45
N ASN A 245 6.30 -13.14 22.02
CA ASN A 245 5.79 -11.76 21.91
C ASN A 245 6.50 -10.91 20.85
N LEU A 246 6.79 -11.48 19.68
CA LEU A 246 6.95 -10.69 18.47
C LEU A 246 5.55 -10.30 17.97
N GLU A 247 5.30 -9.03 17.70
CA GLU A 247 3.95 -8.63 17.27
C GLU A 247 3.74 -8.82 15.77
N ILE A 248 4.74 -8.51 14.93
CA ILE A 248 4.61 -8.59 13.47
C ILE A 248 5.88 -9.19 12.84
N LEU A 249 5.70 -10.13 11.93
CA LEU A 249 6.74 -10.64 11.04
C LEU A 249 6.33 -10.43 9.57
N ILE A 250 7.19 -9.79 8.79
CA ILE A 250 7.01 -9.62 7.34
C ILE A 250 7.89 -10.63 6.61
N ASP A 251 7.24 -11.54 5.89
CA ASP A 251 7.86 -12.68 5.20
C ASP A 251 8.04 -12.39 3.70
N PRO A 252 9.20 -12.70 3.09
CA PRO A 252 9.51 -12.47 1.68
C PRO A 252 8.88 -13.53 0.75
N TYR A 253 8.06 -14.43 1.28
CA TYR A 253 7.39 -15.51 0.57
C TYR A 253 8.37 -16.45 -0.17
N ILE A 254 9.34 -16.98 0.58
CA ILE A 254 10.29 -17.98 0.10
C ILE A 254 9.83 -19.38 0.57
N GLN A 255 9.23 -20.13 -0.34
CA GLN A 255 8.77 -21.50 -0.11
C GLN A 255 9.55 -22.48 -0.97
N GLN A 256 10.00 -23.59 -0.36
CA GLN A 256 10.78 -24.63 -1.04
C GLN A 256 12.00 -24.05 -1.77
N GLY A 257 12.66 -23.05 -1.16
CA GLY A 257 13.83 -22.36 -1.71
C GLY A 257 13.55 -21.40 -2.88
N SER A 258 12.29 -21.22 -3.27
CA SER A 258 11.89 -20.34 -4.37
C SER A 258 11.20 -19.09 -3.86
N HIS A 259 11.68 -17.92 -4.29
CA HIS A 259 10.96 -16.66 -4.07
C HIS A 259 9.68 -16.68 -4.90
N LYS A 260 8.53 -16.73 -4.23
CA LYS A 260 7.23 -16.65 -4.86
C LYS A 260 6.87 -15.18 -5.07
N THR A 261 6.13 -14.90 -6.14
CA THR A 261 5.72 -13.53 -6.49
C THR A 261 4.25 -13.29 -6.24
N TRP A 262 3.42 -14.33 -6.37
CA TRP A 262 1.97 -14.22 -6.37
C TRP A 262 1.37 -15.11 -5.31
N LEU A 263 0.70 -14.48 -4.34
CA LEU A 263 -0.15 -15.15 -3.36
C LEU A 263 -1.44 -15.58 -4.09
N LYS A 264 -1.87 -16.80 -3.82
CA LYS A 264 -3.03 -17.43 -4.48
C LYS A 264 -4.27 -17.37 -3.61
N GLU A 265 -4.12 -17.65 -2.32
CA GLU A 265 -5.22 -17.72 -1.36
C GLU A 265 -5.19 -16.54 -0.39
N GLU A 266 -6.36 -16.17 0.16
CA GLU A 266 -6.45 -15.05 1.12
C GLU A 266 -5.69 -15.33 2.42
N SER A 267 -5.70 -16.58 2.89
CA SER A 267 -4.97 -17.01 4.09
C SER A 267 -3.45 -16.88 3.97
N GLU A 268 -2.90 -16.78 2.76
CA GLU A 268 -1.46 -16.61 2.59
C GLU A 268 -1.00 -15.16 2.88
N TRP A 269 -1.92 -14.18 2.92
CA TRP A 269 -1.58 -12.77 3.13
C TRP A 269 -1.31 -12.43 4.59
N LEU A 270 -2.10 -13.04 5.47
CA LEU A 270 -2.12 -12.82 6.90
C LEU A 270 -2.44 -14.14 7.57
N GLU A 271 -1.54 -14.58 8.45
CA GLU A 271 -1.76 -15.67 9.39
C GLU A 271 -1.40 -15.18 10.79
N GLU A 272 -2.17 -15.57 11.79
CA GLU A 272 -1.84 -15.30 13.19
C GLU A 272 -1.32 -16.59 13.82
N LYS A 273 -0.09 -16.55 14.33
CA LYS A 273 0.55 -17.70 15.00
C LYS A 273 1.26 -17.22 16.25
N ASP A 274 0.95 -17.83 17.39
CA ASP A 274 1.56 -17.51 18.69
C ASP A 274 1.50 -16.01 19.05
N ASN A 275 0.37 -15.35 18.75
CA ASN A 275 0.13 -13.90 18.87
C ASN A 275 1.03 -13.01 17.99
N THR A 276 1.72 -13.59 17.00
CA THR A 276 2.47 -12.86 15.97
C THR A 276 1.62 -12.77 14.70
N LEU A 277 1.53 -11.58 14.11
CA LEU A 277 1.00 -11.41 12.76
C LEU A 277 2.06 -11.75 11.72
N PHE A 278 1.85 -12.85 11.02
CA PHE A 278 2.68 -13.30 9.92
C PHE A 278 2.13 -12.74 8.60
N LEU A 279 2.86 -11.80 8.02
CA LEU A 279 2.39 -10.94 6.93
C LEU A 279 3.17 -11.15 5.64
N ARG A 280 2.45 -11.22 4.52
CA ARG A 280 3.01 -11.31 3.16
C ARG A 280 2.42 -10.27 2.22
N SER A 281 3.05 -10.09 1.08
CA SER A 281 2.49 -9.32 -0.05
C SER A 281 2.99 -9.88 -1.38
N ASP A 282 2.39 -9.45 -2.49
CA ASP A 282 2.94 -9.80 -3.79
C ASP A 282 4.24 -9.06 -4.07
N GLY A 283 5.10 -9.68 -4.89
CA GLY A 283 6.34 -9.07 -5.36
C GLY A 283 6.15 -8.06 -6.49
N GLN A 284 7.28 -7.58 -7.01
CA GLN A 284 7.38 -6.64 -8.15
C GLN A 284 6.70 -5.29 -7.89
N GLY A 285 6.46 -4.98 -6.62
CA GLY A 285 5.72 -3.79 -6.23
C GLY A 285 4.27 -3.79 -6.69
N ALA A 286 3.69 -4.94 -7.03
CA ALA A 286 2.34 -5.04 -7.56
C ALA A 286 1.26 -4.70 -6.53
N ARG A 287 1.52 -5.03 -5.25
CA ARG A 287 0.60 -4.81 -4.13
C ARG A 287 1.35 -4.29 -2.90
N LEU A 288 0.61 -3.63 -2.00
CA LEU A 288 1.07 -3.22 -0.68
C LEU A 288 0.21 -3.92 0.38
N GLY A 289 0.81 -4.28 1.50
CA GLY A 289 0.08 -4.57 2.73
C GLY A 289 -0.02 -3.32 3.58
N VAL A 290 -1.21 -3.04 4.10
CA VAL A 290 -1.50 -1.90 4.97
C VAL A 290 -2.07 -2.45 6.28
N VAL A 291 -1.48 -2.08 7.41
CA VAL A 291 -1.94 -2.48 8.74
C VAL A 291 -2.17 -1.21 9.55
N ASP A 292 -3.42 -0.88 9.83
CA ASP A 292 -3.76 0.14 10.83
C ASP A 292 -3.61 -0.51 12.21
N VAL A 293 -2.70 0.01 13.05
CA VAL A 293 -2.38 -0.50 14.39
C VAL A 293 -2.82 0.51 15.44
N GLU A 294 -3.56 0.03 16.43
CA GLU A 294 -4.09 0.81 17.54
C GLU A 294 -3.64 0.17 18.85
N LEU A 295 -2.82 0.90 19.59
CA LEU A 295 -2.28 0.47 20.87
C LEU A 295 -3.06 1.11 22.01
N PHE A 296 -3.49 0.32 22.99
CA PHE A 296 -4.15 0.78 24.21
C PHE A 296 -3.18 0.77 25.37
N GLU A 297 -3.41 1.61 26.39
CA GLU A 297 -2.52 1.72 27.55
C GLU A 297 -2.31 0.37 28.29
N ASN A 298 -3.32 -0.51 28.28
CA ASN A 298 -3.27 -1.84 28.90
C ASN A 298 -3.05 -2.98 27.89
N GLY A 299 -2.92 -2.66 26.61
CA GLY A 299 -2.88 -3.65 25.54
C GLY A 299 -1.55 -4.40 25.47
N LYS A 300 -1.62 -5.73 25.39
CA LYS A 300 -0.46 -6.63 25.43
C LYS A 300 -0.17 -7.32 24.11
N THR A 301 -1.20 -7.80 23.42
CA THR A 301 -1.08 -8.52 22.14
C THR A 301 -2.02 -7.92 21.11
N LEU A 302 -1.68 -8.08 19.83
CA LEU A 302 -2.57 -7.67 18.74
C LEU A 302 -3.77 -8.63 18.63
N TYR A 303 -4.91 -8.09 18.21
CA TYR A 303 -6.14 -8.81 17.91
C TYR A 303 -6.84 -8.16 16.72
N SER A 304 -7.59 -8.94 15.95
CA SER A 304 -8.28 -8.46 14.75
C SER A 304 -9.32 -7.41 15.10
N GLY A 305 -9.06 -6.16 14.72
CA GLY A 305 -10.00 -5.05 14.85
C GLY A 305 -11.30 -5.29 14.08
N ALA A 306 -11.24 -5.97 12.93
CA ALA A 306 -12.45 -6.32 12.17
C ALA A 306 -13.34 -7.31 12.94
N ARG A 307 -12.76 -8.28 13.65
CA ARG A 307 -13.50 -9.21 14.51
C ARG A 307 -14.01 -8.50 15.77
N TYR A 308 -13.23 -7.60 16.34
CA TYR A 308 -13.66 -6.76 17.46
C TYR A 308 -14.89 -5.92 17.09
N ASP A 309 -14.85 -5.25 15.94
CA ASP A 309 -15.96 -4.43 15.43
C ASP A 309 -17.20 -5.31 15.19
N GLU A 310 -17.05 -6.50 14.60
CA GLU A 310 -18.13 -7.49 14.42
C GLU A 310 -18.75 -7.93 15.76
N LEU A 311 -17.94 -8.26 16.76
CA LEU A 311 -18.40 -8.66 18.08
C LEU A 311 -19.17 -7.55 18.79
N LEU A 312 -18.71 -6.30 18.66
CA LEU A 312 -19.42 -5.14 19.18
C LEU A 312 -20.80 -4.99 18.55
N ASP A 313 -20.88 -5.04 17.22
CA ASP A 313 -22.14 -4.96 16.48
C ASP A 313 -23.11 -6.06 16.95
N LEU A 314 -22.64 -7.31 17.02
CA LEU A 314 -23.47 -8.44 17.48
C LEU A 314 -23.99 -8.24 18.91
N VAL A 315 -23.21 -7.64 19.80
CA VAL A 315 -23.65 -7.36 21.17
C VAL A 315 -24.62 -6.18 21.21
N GLU A 316 -24.37 -5.12 20.45
CA GLU A 316 -25.24 -3.94 20.36
C GLU A 316 -26.65 -4.30 19.86
N PHE A 317 -26.74 -5.21 18.90
CA PHE A 317 -28.01 -5.68 18.34
C PHE A 317 -28.60 -6.90 19.07
N ASP A 318 -28.00 -7.34 20.19
CA ASP A 318 -28.36 -8.56 20.95
C ASP A 318 -28.45 -9.84 20.09
N GLU A 319 -27.58 -9.93 19.08
CA GLU A 319 -27.42 -11.07 18.18
C GLU A 319 -26.24 -11.98 18.59
N ALA A 320 -25.40 -11.56 19.54
CA ALA A 320 -24.23 -12.30 20.00
C ALA A 320 -24.58 -13.54 20.85
N THR A 321 -23.88 -14.64 20.59
CA THR A 321 -23.87 -15.85 21.43
C THR A 321 -23.20 -15.62 22.80
N ALA A 322 -23.34 -16.57 23.73
CA ALA A 322 -22.66 -16.51 25.02
C ALA A 322 -21.14 -16.57 24.88
N GLU A 323 -20.66 -17.36 23.92
CA GLU A 323 -19.24 -17.49 23.56
C GLU A 323 -18.69 -16.18 23.01
N GLU A 324 -19.41 -15.49 22.13
CA GLU A 324 -19.01 -14.19 21.56
C GLU A 324 -19.01 -13.07 22.60
N LYS A 325 -20.03 -13.06 23.49
CA LYS A 325 -20.05 -12.14 24.64
C LYS A 325 -18.84 -12.35 25.54
N LYS A 326 -18.46 -13.61 25.79
CA LYS A 326 -17.27 -13.97 26.56
C LYS A 326 -15.97 -13.62 25.83
N GLU A 327 -15.92 -13.83 24.51
CA GLU A 327 -14.80 -13.45 23.67
C GLU A 327 -14.54 -11.95 23.80
N LEU A 328 -15.56 -11.11 23.53
CA LEU A 328 -15.47 -9.66 23.63
C LEU A 328 -15.02 -9.17 25.03
N GLN A 329 -15.58 -9.76 26.10
CA GLN A 329 -15.17 -9.45 27.48
C GLN A 329 -13.69 -9.77 27.74
N GLY A 330 -13.12 -10.74 27.03
CA GLY A 330 -11.72 -11.12 27.11
C GLY A 330 -10.75 -10.19 26.36
N LEU A 331 -11.25 -9.20 25.62
CA LEU A 331 -10.41 -8.35 24.73
C LEU A 331 -9.86 -7.08 25.38
N HIS A 332 -10.11 -6.85 26.68
CA HIS A 332 -9.70 -5.64 27.40
C HIS A 332 -8.16 -5.43 27.55
N ASP A 333 -7.37 -6.44 27.20
CA ASP A 333 -5.91 -6.35 27.19
C ASP A 333 -5.33 -6.50 25.79
N LYS A 334 -6.14 -6.25 24.76
CA LYS A 334 -5.74 -6.37 23.36
C LYS A 334 -5.52 -5.01 22.71
N ASN A 335 -4.44 -4.96 21.94
CA ASN A 335 -4.24 -3.97 20.89
C ASN A 335 -4.99 -4.41 19.64
N LEU A 336 -5.41 -3.48 18.79
CA LEU A 336 -6.16 -3.81 17.59
C LEU A 336 -5.31 -3.60 16.34
N TYR A 337 -5.48 -4.49 15.37
CA TYR A 337 -4.97 -4.30 14.02
C TYR A 337 -6.07 -4.44 12.97
N ARG A 338 -5.97 -3.68 11.88
CA ARG A 338 -6.84 -3.85 10.70
C ARG A 338 -5.98 -3.98 9.46
N PHE A 339 -6.04 -5.13 8.81
CA PHE A 339 -5.25 -5.43 7.61
C PHE A 339 -6.04 -5.10 6.34
N THR A 340 -5.37 -4.43 5.40
CA THR A 340 -5.89 -4.15 4.06
C THR A 340 -4.84 -4.48 3.01
N ARG A 341 -5.26 -5.20 1.97
CA ARG A 341 -4.44 -5.41 0.77
C ARG A 341 -4.74 -4.33 -0.26
N VAL A 342 -3.70 -3.67 -0.75
CA VAL A 342 -3.82 -2.65 -1.78
C VAL A 342 -3.20 -3.14 -3.08
N SER A 343 -4.00 -3.17 -4.15
CA SER A 343 -3.58 -3.56 -5.50
C SER A 343 -3.20 -2.31 -6.29
N LEU A 344 -1.93 -2.13 -6.68
CA LEU A 344 -1.48 -0.92 -7.39
C LEU A 344 -1.87 -0.93 -8.88
N GLU A 345 -3.17 -0.96 -9.14
CA GLU A 345 -3.79 -0.97 -10.45
C GLU A 345 -3.67 0.36 -11.19
N PRO A 346 -3.93 0.38 -12.52
CA PRO A 346 -3.90 1.58 -13.34
C PRO A 346 -4.84 2.71 -12.92
N HIS A 347 -5.79 2.48 -12.03
CA HIS A 347 -6.62 3.55 -11.48
C HIS A 347 -5.97 4.35 -10.38
N HIS A 348 -4.94 3.82 -9.73
CA HIS A 348 -4.11 4.67 -8.90
C HIS A 348 -3.42 5.68 -9.80
N LEU A 349 -3.51 6.95 -9.38
CA LEU A 349 -2.84 8.04 -10.05
C LEU A 349 -1.32 7.90 -9.98
N THR A 350 -0.63 8.69 -10.79
CA THR A 350 0.83 8.77 -10.79
C THR A 350 1.28 10.01 -10.03
N ASP A 351 2.43 9.89 -9.38
CA ASP A 351 3.10 10.97 -8.70
C ASP A 351 4.04 11.71 -9.67
N PRO A 352 3.85 13.02 -9.91
CA PRO A 352 4.62 13.76 -10.91
C PRO A 352 6.12 13.84 -10.59
N GLU A 353 6.48 13.75 -9.31
CA GLU A 353 7.86 13.80 -8.88
C GLU A 353 8.58 12.50 -9.21
N ILE A 354 7.94 11.37 -8.89
CA ILE A 354 8.46 10.06 -9.25
C ILE A 354 8.40 9.82 -10.75
N ASP A 355 7.38 10.34 -11.45
CA ASP A 355 7.32 10.34 -12.93
C ASP A 355 8.53 11.06 -13.51
N SER A 356 8.89 12.23 -12.96
CA SER A 356 10.06 13.00 -13.40
C SER A 356 11.37 12.21 -13.20
N LEU A 357 11.48 11.44 -12.11
CA LEU A 357 12.62 10.55 -11.89
C LEU A 357 12.67 9.40 -12.90
N VAL A 358 11.52 8.75 -13.16
CA VAL A 358 11.42 7.66 -14.13
C VAL A 358 11.75 8.16 -15.55
N ASP A 359 11.28 9.35 -15.92
CA ASP A 359 11.55 9.97 -17.21
C ASP A 359 13.01 10.40 -17.35
N ALA A 360 13.60 10.99 -16.32
CA ALA A 360 15.03 11.27 -16.28
C ALA A 360 15.84 9.97 -16.45
N TRP A 361 15.43 8.89 -15.78
CA TRP A 361 16.07 7.59 -15.94
C TRP A 361 15.99 7.09 -17.38
N LYS A 362 14.81 7.10 -18.00
CA LYS A 362 14.57 6.68 -19.40
C LYS A 362 15.37 7.49 -20.41
N LYS A 363 15.54 8.79 -20.16
CA LYS A 363 16.27 9.74 -21.04
C LYS A 363 17.78 9.76 -20.79
N ASN A 364 18.31 8.86 -19.96
CA ASN A 364 19.71 8.84 -19.55
C ASN A 364 20.20 10.09 -18.77
N ILE A 365 19.30 10.90 -18.22
CA ILE A 365 19.58 12.11 -17.45
C ILE A 365 19.94 11.76 -15.99
N SER A 366 20.76 12.59 -15.34
CA SER A 366 21.13 12.46 -13.92
C SER A 366 19.94 12.74 -12.99
N LEU A 367 19.72 11.87 -11.99
CA LEU A 367 18.63 12.03 -11.01
C LEU A 367 18.85 13.20 -10.05
N SER A 368 20.11 13.60 -9.80
CA SER A 368 20.43 14.73 -8.91
C SER A 368 19.89 16.09 -9.38
N GLY A 369 19.60 16.23 -10.67
CA GLY A 369 18.99 17.44 -11.24
C GLY A 369 17.46 17.45 -11.18
N VAL A 370 16.82 16.36 -10.76
CA VAL A 370 15.36 16.28 -10.65
C VAL A 370 14.94 16.98 -9.36
N LYS A 371 14.27 18.12 -9.48
CA LYS A 371 13.80 18.92 -8.34
C LYS A 371 12.88 18.11 -7.42
N HIS A 372 12.92 18.40 -6.12
CA HIS A 372 11.94 17.89 -5.18
C HIS A 372 10.63 18.67 -5.36
N LEU A 373 9.52 17.99 -5.59
CA LEU A 373 8.20 18.62 -5.67
C LEU A 373 7.59 18.56 -4.27
N GLU A 374 8.04 19.47 -3.42
CA GLU A 374 7.95 19.35 -1.96
C GLU A 374 6.52 19.42 -1.39
N LYS A 375 5.50 19.80 -2.18
CA LYS A 375 4.11 19.86 -1.69
C LYS A 375 2.98 20.11 -2.70
N GLN A 376 3.27 20.30 -3.98
CA GLN A 376 2.22 20.63 -4.93
C GLN A 376 1.78 19.36 -5.65
N LEU A 377 0.55 18.93 -5.33
CA LEU A 377 -0.29 18.27 -6.33
C LEU A 377 -0.13 19.05 -7.63
N PRO A 378 0.02 18.39 -8.79
CA PRO A 378 0.19 19.06 -10.07
C PRO A 378 -0.80 20.22 -10.21
N ASP A 379 -0.38 21.23 -10.95
CA ASP A 379 -1.10 22.49 -11.09
C ASP A 379 -2.60 22.25 -11.28
N ARG A 380 -3.42 22.66 -10.30
CA ARG A 380 -4.89 22.51 -10.33
C ARG A 380 -5.47 23.10 -11.62
N GLU A 381 -4.74 24.00 -12.26
CA GLU A 381 -5.04 24.64 -13.55
C GLU A 381 -4.89 23.70 -14.75
N SER A 382 -4.16 22.59 -14.62
CA SER A 382 -4.05 21.56 -15.65
C SER A 382 -5.36 20.79 -15.88
N TYR A 383 -6.25 20.80 -14.89
CA TYR A 383 -7.59 20.22 -14.97
C TYR A 383 -8.60 21.31 -15.27
N LEU A 384 -9.11 21.29 -16.48
CA LEU A 384 -10.08 22.24 -17.00
C LEU A 384 -11.46 22.02 -16.37
N THR A 385 -11.80 20.78 -16.01
CA THR A 385 -13.10 20.32 -15.52
C THR A 385 -14.22 20.47 -16.55
N HIS A 386 -15.35 19.81 -16.30
CA HIS A 386 -16.53 19.89 -17.16
C HIS A 386 -17.02 21.34 -17.36
N THR A 387 -16.74 22.25 -16.42
CA THR A 387 -17.17 23.66 -16.46
C THR A 387 -16.53 24.39 -17.64
N ALA A 388 -15.23 24.19 -17.88
CA ALA A 388 -14.55 24.76 -19.03
C ALA A 388 -15.04 24.11 -20.34
N CYS A 389 -15.19 22.78 -20.36
CA CYS A 389 -15.66 22.05 -21.54
C CYS A 389 -17.06 22.49 -22.00
N LYS A 390 -17.98 22.75 -21.06
CA LYS A 390 -19.35 23.18 -21.34
C LYS A 390 -19.42 24.40 -22.27
N SER A 391 -18.48 25.35 -22.13
CA SER A 391 -18.50 26.61 -22.89
C SER A 391 -18.43 26.43 -24.42
N CYS A 392 -17.82 25.34 -24.89
CA CYS A 392 -17.73 25.02 -26.32
C CYS A 392 -18.44 23.70 -26.70
N HIS A 393 -18.76 22.85 -25.71
CA HIS A 393 -19.30 21.49 -25.92
C HIS A 393 -20.63 21.27 -25.19
N GLU A 394 -21.59 22.17 -25.38
CA GLU A 394 -22.88 22.14 -24.67
C GLU A 394 -23.66 20.84 -24.89
N LYS A 395 -23.72 20.34 -26.14
CA LYS A 395 -24.43 19.09 -26.47
C LYS A 395 -23.81 17.88 -25.77
N GLN A 396 -22.48 17.81 -25.73
CA GLN A 396 -21.75 16.73 -25.06
C GLN A 396 -21.92 16.83 -23.55
N TYR A 397 -21.85 18.04 -23.00
CA TYR A 397 -22.09 18.28 -21.57
C TYR A 397 -23.51 17.87 -21.15
N ALA A 398 -24.53 18.26 -21.92
CA ALA A 398 -25.91 17.88 -21.67
C ALA A 398 -26.09 16.35 -21.71
N PHE A 399 -25.46 15.66 -22.66
CA PHE A 399 -25.45 14.21 -22.69
C PHE A 399 -24.74 13.61 -21.47
N TRP A 400 -23.56 14.14 -21.09
CA TRP A 400 -22.80 13.65 -19.94
C TRP A 400 -23.63 13.70 -18.64
N LEU A 401 -24.42 14.75 -18.42
CA LEU A 401 -25.35 14.87 -17.29
C LEU A 401 -26.39 13.75 -17.20
N THR A 402 -26.69 13.07 -18.30
CA THR A 402 -27.61 11.91 -18.32
C THR A 402 -26.94 10.60 -17.93
N THR A 403 -25.60 10.57 -17.85
CA THR A 403 -24.84 9.37 -17.55
C THR A 403 -24.57 9.24 -16.05
N THR A 404 -24.38 8.01 -15.57
CA THR A 404 -24.01 7.74 -14.18
C THR A 404 -22.70 8.44 -13.79
N HIS A 405 -21.77 8.60 -14.73
CA HIS A 405 -20.49 9.28 -14.53
C HIS A 405 -20.63 10.71 -14.01
N SER A 406 -21.73 11.40 -14.29
CA SER A 406 -21.96 12.76 -13.82
C SER A 406 -22.46 12.87 -12.37
N HIS A 407 -22.78 11.74 -11.73
CA HIS A 407 -23.34 11.68 -10.37
C HIS A 407 -22.64 10.65 -9.47
N THR A 408 -21.49 10.09 -9.90
CA THR A 408 -20.82 8.99 -9.20
C THR A 408 -20.45 9.34 -7.76
N PHE A 409 -20.05 10.58 -7.47
CA PHE A 409 -19.65 10.96 -6.12
C PHE A 409 -20.85 11.02 -5.16
N ASP A 410 -22.04 11.34 -5.66
CA ASP A 410 -23.26 11.35 -4.85
C ASP A 410 -23.64 9.94 -4.39
N ASP A 411 -23.29 8.91 -5.16
CA ASP A 411 -23.50 7.53 -4.74
C ASP A 411 -22.61 7.15 -3.55
N LEU A 412 -21.37 7.66 -3.46
CA LEU A 412 -20.53 7.45 -2.28
C LEU A 412 -21.11 8.13 -1.04
N LYS A 413 -21.61 9.36 -1.18
CA LYS A 413 -22.27 10.06 -0.07
C LYS A 413 -23.51 9.32 0.45
N LYS A 414 -24.26 8.66 -0.43
CA LYS A 414 -25.45 7.87 -0.03
C LYS A 414 -25.07 6.64 0.79
N THR A 415 -23.88 6.07 0.56
CA THR A 415 -23.40 4.89 1.28
C THR A 415 -22.48 5.23 2.45
N GLY A 416 -22.03 6.48 2.57
CA GLY A 416 -21.05 6.91 3.58
C GLY A 416 -19.60 6.59 3.20
N ASP A 417 -19.36 6.24 1.93
CA ASP A 417 -18.05 5.84 1.41
C ASP A 417 -17.27 7.01 0.79
N GLU A 418 -17.72 8.26 0.91
CA GLU A 418 -17.09 9.42 0.24
C GLU A 418 -15.67 9.71 0.72
N SER A 419 -15.30 9.20 1.89
CA SER A 419 -13.96 9.33 2.48
C SER A 419 -13.01 8.19 2.11
N ARG A 420 -13.51 7.15 1.42
CA ARG A 420 -12.74 5.95 1.05
C ARG A 420 -11.79 6.22 -0.11
N TYR A 421 -10.49 6.08 0.16
CA TYR A 421 -9.43 6.30 -0.82
C TYR A 421 -9.45 5.30 -1.99
N ASP A 422 -10.00 4.09 -1.77
CA ASP A 422 -10.14 3.05 -2.79
C ASP A 422 -11.37 3.26 -3.69
N CYS A 423 -12.28 4.15 -3.30
CA CYS A 423 -13.46 4.52 -4.08
C CYS A 423 -13.26 5.85 -4.81
N ILE A 424 -12.70 6.85 -4.13
CA ILE A 424 -12.66 8.25 -4.58
C ILE A 424 -11.98 8.43 -5.96
N GLY A 425 -10.92 7.67 -6.26
CA GLY A 425 -10.21 7.76 -7.54
C GLY A 425 -11.08 7.40 -8.75
N CYS A 426 -12.12 6.59 -8.54
CA CYS A 426 -13.07 6.18 -9.56
C CYS A 426 -14.38 6.97 -9.58
N HIS A 427 -14.56 7.85 -8.59
CA HIS A 427 -15.77 8.65 -8.43
C HIS A 427 -15.51 10.15 -8.54
N THR A 428 -14.27 10.56 -8.86
CA THR A 428 -13.83 11.95 -8.98
C THR A 428 -12.81 12.13 -10.11
N LEU A 429 -12.49 13.38 -10.45
CA LEU A 429 -11.46 13.75 -11.41
C LEU A 429 -10.19 14.23 -10.69
N GLY A 430 -9.06 13.53 -10.88
CA GLY A 430 -7.76 14.04 -10.43
C GLY A 430 -7.47 13.88 -8.93
N TYR A 431 -8.14 12.96 -8.23
CA TYR A 431 -7.80 12.63 -6.84
C TYR A 431 -6.38 12.07 -6.69
N GLY A 432 -5.46 12.78 -6.04
CA GLY A 432 -4.02 12.48 -5.99
C GLY A 432 -3.17 13.33 -6.93
N GLN A 433 -3.80 14.09 -7.82
CA GLN A 433 -3.14 14.96 -8.80
C GLN A 433 -3.63 16.42 -8.73
N ALA A 434 -4.86 16.69 -8.30
CA ALA A 434 -5.40 18.05 -8.14
C ALA A 434 -5.85 18.34 -6.70
N PHE A 435 -6.28 17.31 -5.99
CA PHE A 435 -6.68 17.37 -4.58
C PHE A 435 -6.36 16.05 -3.87
N LEU A 436 -6.27 16.07 -2.54
CA LEU A 436 -6.06 14.89 -1.69
C LEU A 436 -7.13 14.75 -0.59
N ASP A 437 -7.78 15.86 -0.22
CA ASP A 437 -8.83 15.88 0.78
C ASP A 437 -10.13 15.32 0.20
N THR A 438 -10.51 14.13 0.64
CA THR A 438 -11.73 13.45 0.21
C THR A 438 -13.00 14.11 0.76
N THR A 439 -12.88 14.91 1.83
CA THR A 439 -14.01 15.66 2.41
C THR A 439 -14.31 16.94 1.62
N ASN A 440 -13.35 17.41 0.80
CA ASN A 440 -13.49 18.62 -0.01
C ASN A 440 -13.05 18.40 -1.46
N VAL A 441 -13.88 17.64 -2.19
CA VAL A 441 -13.65 17.33 -3.61
C VAL A 441 -13.91 18.55 -4.52
N GLY A 442 -14.82 19.45 -4.13
CA GLY A 442 -15.13 20.67 -4.88
C GLY A 442 -15.49 20.42 -6.36
N LYS A 443 -14.88 21.20 -7.26
CA LYS A 443 -15.12 21.14 -8.73
C LYS A 443 -14.66 19.84 -9.40
N TYR A 444 -13.98 18.97 -8.65
CA TYR A 444 -13.45 17.70 -9.14
C TYR A 444 -14.41 16.52 -8.90
N ALA A 445 -15.60 16.78 -8.36
CA ALA A 445 -16.58 15.73 -8.12
C ALA A 445 -16.99 15.06 -9.44
N ASN A 446 -17.28 13.76 -9.35
CA ASN A 446 -17.76 12.91 -10.44
C ASN A 446 -16.68 12.56 -11.49
N VAL A 447 -16.99 11.57 -12.33
CA VAL A 447 -16.15 11.19 -13.48
C VAL A 447 -16.44 12.15 -14.62
N GLN A 448 -15.46 12.98 -14.99
CA GLN A 448 -15.64 14.09 -15.92
C GLN A 448 -15.04 13.80 -17.30
N CYS A 449 -15.10 14.78 -18.21
CA CYS A 449 -14.60 14.66 -19.60
C CYS A 449 -13.15 14.16 -19.66
N GLU A 450 -12.28 14.72 -18.82
CA GLU A 450 -10.85 14.41 -18.76
C GLU A 450 -10.57 12.99 -18.25
N SER A 451 -11.50 12.36 -17.53
CA SER A 451 -11.38 10.95 -17.11
C SER A 451 -11.39 10.00 -18.31
N CYS A 452 -12.05 10.37 -19.42
CA CYS A 452 -12.08 9.58 -20.65
C CYS A 452 -11.05 10.05 -21.68
N HIS A 453 -10.88 11.37 -21.82
CA HIS A 453 -10.10 11.97 -22.90
C HIS A 453 -8.63 12.26 -22.52
N GLY A 454 -8.31 12.24 -21.22
CA GLY A 454 -7.02 12.69 -20.70
C GLY A 454 -6.98 14.21 -20.51
N LEU A 455 -5.80 14.73 -20.17
CA LEU A 455 -5.55 16.16 -19.95
C LEU A 455 -5.02 16.82 -21.21
N GLN A 456 -5.54 18.01 -21.52
CA GLN A 456 -5.03 18.87 -22.58
C GLN A 456 -5.34 20.34 -22.24
N PRO A 457 -4.64 20.95 -21.27
CA PRO A 457 -4.95 22.30 -20.79
C PRO A 457 -4.79 23.38 -21.86
N ALA A 458 -3.98 23.14 -22.91
CA ALA A 458 -3.82 24.05 -24.04
C ALA A 458 -4.97 24.00 -25.07
N HIS A 459 -5.89 23.02 -24.95
CA HIS A 459 -6.99 22.82 -25.89
C HIS A 459 -7.88 24.05 -26.09
N PRO A 460 -8.36 24.75 -25.04
CA PRO A 460 -9.25 25.89 -25.22
C PRO A 460 -8.61 27.04 -26.01
N GLY A 461 -7.29 27.19 -25.94
CA GLY A 461 -6.56 28.24 -26.66
C GLY A 461 -6.32 27.90 -28.13
N LYS A 462 -6.05 26.63 -28.46
CA LYS A 462 -5.81 26.18 -29.83
C LYS A 462 -6.37 24.77 -30.09
N PRO A 463 -7.69 24.63 -30.31
CA PRO A 463 -8.34 23.32 -30.37
C PRO A 463 -7.82 22.39 -31.47
N ALA A 464 -7.43 22.95 -32.62
CA ALA A 464 -6.93 22.18 -33.76
C ALA A 464 -5.50 21.63 -33.54
N GLU A 465 -4.63 22.39 -32.88
CA GLU A 465 -3.25 21.97 -32.56
C GLU A 465 -3.22 21.00 -31.36
N HIS A 466 -4.21 21.12 -30.46
CA HIS A 466 -4.28 20.37 -29.22
C HIS A 466 -5.59 19.56 -29.13
N ALA A 467 -5.91 18.79 -30.16
CA ALA A 467 -7.10 17.94 -30.17
C ALA A 467 -6.97 16.76 -29.20
N PHE A 468 -8.09 16.36 -28.59
CA PHE A 468 -8.14 15.14 -27.78
C PHE A 468 -8.08 13.88 -28.65
N GLY A 469 -7.34 12.88 -28.17
CA GLY A 469 -7.28 11.57 -28.81
C GLY A 469 -8.55 10.74 -28.65
N LEU A 470 -8.61 9.61 -29.34
CA LEU A 470 -9.68 8.63 -29.17
C LEU A 470 -9.64 8.02 -27.77
N VAL A 471 -10.82 7.89 -27.14
CA VAL A 471 -10.96 7.20 -25.85
C VAL A 471 -10.55 5.73 -26.00
N SER A 472 -9.49 5.36 -25.30
CA SER A 472 -8.94 4.01 -25.31
C SER A 472 -9.67 3.11 -24.30
N ARG A 473 -9.64 1.79 -24.51
CA ARG A 473 -10.14 0.82 -23.52
C ARG A 473 -9.52 1.02 -22.15
N LYS A 474 -8.24 1.44 -22.09
CA LYS A 474 -7.50 1.68 -20.85
C LYS A 474 -8.19 2.70 -19.95
N ALA A 475 -8.76 3.77 -20.52
CA ALA A 475 -9.47 4.80 -19.75
C ALA A 475 -10.67 4.23 -18.97
N CYS A 476 -11.29 3.14 -19.46
CA CYS A 476 -12.43 2.52 -18.79
C CYS A 476 -12.02 1.44 -17.78
N ILE A 477 -11.06 0.57 -18.13
CA ILE A 477 -10.64 -0.56 -17.27
C ILE A 477 -9.82 -0.13 -16.06
N VAL A 478 -9.47 1.15 -16.00
CA VAL A 478 -9.03 1.84 -14.78
C VAL A 478 -10.04 1.54 -13.66
N CYS A 479 -11.30 1.96 -13.82
CA CYS A 479 -12.33 1.77 -12.79
C CYS A 479 -13.22 0.54 -13.00
N HIS A 480 -13.32 0.06 -14.24
CA HIS A 480 -14.11 -1.12 -14.57
C HIS A 480 -13.23 -2.35 -14.77
N ASN A 481 -12.60 -2.80 -13.69
CA ASN A 481 -11.86 -4.06 -13.67
C ASN A 481 -12.49 -5.06 -12.69
N LYS A 482 -12.17 -6.34 -12.84
CA LYS A 482 -12.81 -7.43 -12.09
C LYS A 482 -12.53 -7.30 -10.59
N GLU A 483 -11.35 -6.83 -10.22
CA GLU A 483 -10.93 -6.65 -8.84
C GLU A 483 -11.76 -5.54 -8.16
N GLN A 484 -12.03 -4.43 -8.86
CA GLN A 484 -12.81 -3.30 -8.35
C GLN A 484 -14.32 -3.55 -8.42
N THR A 485 -14.85 -3.99 -9.56
CA THR A 485 -16.30 -4.09 -9.80
C THR A 485 -16.86 -5.48 -9.57
N ARG A 486 -16.02 -6.46 -9.24
CA ARG A 486 -16.38 -7.89 -9.08
C ARG A 486 -17.13 -8.46 -10.28
N SER A 487 -16.97 -7.85 -11.46
CA SER A 487 -17.71 -8.14 -12.68
C SER A 487 -16.84 -7.99 -13.92
N VAL A 488 -17.18 -8.71 -14.98
CA VAL A 488 -16.47 -8.63 -16.27
C VAL A 488 -16.91 -7.38 -17.01
N PHE A 489 -15.95 -6.51 -17.35
CA PHE A 489 -16.24 -5.30 -18.10
C PHE A 489 -16.23 -5.53 -19.62
N HIS A 490 -17.39 -5.33 -20.25
CA HIS A 490 -17.55 -5.40 -21.70
C HIS A 490 -17.41 -4.01 -22.34
N PHE A 491 -16.21 -3.68 -22.83
CA PHE A 491 -15.88 -2.34 -23.34
C PHE A 491 -16.77 -1.87 -24.50
N ALA A 492 -16.95 -2.68 -25.54
CA ALA A 492 -17.69 -2.26 -26.74
C ALA A 492 -19.15 -1.83 -26.45
N PRO A 493 -19.98 -2.61 -25.71
CA PRO A 493 -21.32 -2.18 -25.37
C PRO A 493 -21.33 -1.04 -24.34
N ALA A 494 -20.41 -1.02 -23.37
CA ALA A 494 -20.33 0.06 -22.39
C ALA A 494 -20.01 1.41 -23.06
N ARG A 495 -19.00 1.44 -23.95
CA ARG A 495 -18.60 2.63 -24.69
C ARG A 495 -19.75 3.22 -25.50
N LYS A 496 -20.64 2.41 -26.08
CA LYS A 496 -21.81 2.92 -26.83
C LYS A 496 -22.80 3.69 -25.95
N LYS A 497 -22.91 3.35 -24.66
CA LYS A 497 -23.81 4.00 -23.71
C LYS A 497 -23.30 5.37 -23.23
N VAL A 498 -21.99 5.60 -23.31
CA VAL A 498 -21.34 6.82 -22.81
C VAL A 498 -20.61 7.60 -23.91
N ALA A 499 -20.77 7.18 -25.17
CA ALA A 499 -20.20 7.88 -26.31
C ALA A 499 -20.95 9.20 -26.51
N CYS A 500 -20.23 10.31 -26.36
CA CYS A 500 -20.80 11.64 -26.56
C CYS A 500 -21.39 11.80 -27.97
N PRO A 501 -22.45 12.61 -28.12
CA PRO A 501 -22.97 12.99 -29.43
C PRO A 501 -21.89 13.74 -30.23
N LYS A 502 -21.92 13.62 -31.55
CA LYS A 502 -21.03 14.40 -32.41
C LYS A 502 -21.32 15.90 -32.24
N GLY A 503 -20.25 16.68 -32.11
CA GLY A 503 -20.28 18.14 -31.96
C GLY A 503 -20.66 18.83 -33.24
#